data_AF-A0A6L8CQC6-F1
#
_entry.id   AF-A0A6L8CQC6-F1
#
_cell.length_a   1.000
_cell.length_b   1.000
_cell.length_c   1.000
_cell.angle_alpha   90.00
_cell.angle_beta   90.00
_cell.angle_gamma   90.00
#
_symmetry.space_group_name_H-M   'P 1'
#
loop_
_entity.id
_entity.type
_entity.pdbx_description
1 polymer ?
#
loop_
_entity_poly.entity_id
_entity_poly.type
_entity_poly.pdbx_seq_one_letter_code
_entity_poly.pdbx_strand_id
1 'polypeptide(L)'
;MHSLDVISIGRSSVDLYGGQTGGRLEDMRTFWKYIGGSPTNTAAGAARLGLRSAVITRVGNEHMGRFIREQLQAEGVDVRGVVTDPERLTALVLLGIRDQERFPLIFYRQDCADMALSPEDIDPDFIAEARCILASGTHLSHPRTKAATLYAVDLGKASGASTVLDLDYRPNLWGLSGHGDGDVRYIESKAVSKKLQGVLRRFDVIVGTEEEFHIAGGSTDTRKALARVREVTGATLVCKRGAAGATAFNGPIPENLDDGINQEAFRVEVFNTLGAGDGFMAGLLKGWLSGEDWPESLRIANACGALAVSRHGCTPSYPSEIELRHFLENGPATPALRHDRRLEQIHWATNRTAAWSDMRAFAFDHRTQLERIAGQCGA
;
A
#
# COMPACT_ATOMS: atom_id res chain seq x y z
N MET A 1 19.87 2.70 -18.39
CA MET A 1 19.97 3.35 -17.06
C MET A 1 18.56 3.63 -16.61
N HIS A 2 18.17 3.22 -15.41
CA HIS A 2 16.77 3.13 -15.01
C HIS A 2 16.12 4.51 -14.73
N SER A 3 15.09 4.84 -15.50
CA SER A 3 14.25 6.05 -15.38
C SER A 3 13.16 5.93 -14.32
N LEU A 4 12.84 4.71 -13.86
CA LEU A 4 11.88 4.44 -12.79
C LEU A 4 12.57 3.70 -11.64
N ASP A 5 12.19 4.02 -10.41
CA ASP A 5 12.71 3.36 -9.21
C ASP A 5 11.92 2.10 -8.88
N VAL A 6 10.59 2.11 -9.08
CA VAL A 6 9.76 0.91 -8.93
C VAL A 6 8.59 0.89 -9.92
N ILE A 7 8.34 -0.26 -10.54
CA ILE A 7 7.05 -0.58 -11.17
C ILE A 7 6.35 -1.61 -10.29
N SER A 8 5.16 -1.29 -9.80
CA SER A 8 4.29 -2.29 -9.19
C SER A 8 3.38 -2.93 -10.24
N ILE A 9 2.97 -4.18 -10.02
CA ILE A 9 2.04 -4.88 -10.91
C ILE A 9 0.89 -5.53 -10.14
N GLY A 10 -0.33 -5.30 -10.61
CA GLY A 10 -1.50 -6.11 -10.27
C GLY A 10 -2.78 -5.34 -10.02
N ARG A 11 -3.36 -5.50 -8.82
CA ARG A 11 -4.70 -4.99 -8.47
C ARG A 11 -4.80 -3.46 -8.46
N SER A 12 -5.88 -2.96 -9.05
CA SER A 12 -6.41 -1.61 -8.83
C SER A 12 -7.91 -1.66 -8.55
N SER A 13 -8.38 -0.80 -7.66
CA SER A 13 -9.80 -0.67 -7.30
C SER A 13 -10.16 0.77 -6.92
N VAL A 14 -11.46 1.05 -6.86
CA VAL A 14 -11.98 2.20 -6.14
C VAL A 14 -12.54 1.73 -4.80
N ASP A 15 -11.94 2.22 -3.72
CA ASP A 15 -12.29 1.85 -2.36
C ASP A 15 -13.25 2.90 -1.78
N LEU A 16 -14.44 2.46 -1.40
CA LEU A 16 -15.54 3.27 -0.90
C LEU A 16 -15.70 3.07 0.62
N TYR A 17 -15.11 3.99 1.38
CA TYR A 17 -15.08 3.97 2.83
C TYR A 17 -16.35 4.58 3.44
N GLY A 18 -17.12 3.78 4.18
CA GLY A 18 -18.33 4.20 4.87
C GLY A 18 -18.05 5.25 5.94
N GLY A 19 -18.66 6.43 5.80
CA GLY A 19 -18.41 7.61 6.64
C GLY A 19 -19.09 7.61 8.02
N GLN A 20 -19.73 6.51 8.42
CA GLN A 20 -20.33 6.33 9.74
C GLN A 20 -19.46 5.39 10.59
N THR A 21 -18.23 5.80 10.88
CA THR A 21 -17.26 5.08 11.73
C THR A 21 -17.91 4.58 13.02
N GLY A 22 -17.70 3.31 13.37
CA GLY A 22 -18.36 2.61 14.48
C GLY A 22 -19.63 1.85 14.08
N GLY A 23 -20.27 2.20 12.96
CA GLY A 23 -21.47 1.54 12.44
C GLY A 23 -21.19 0.21 11.73
N ARG A 24 -22.26 -0.52 11.38
CA ARG A 24 -22.16 -1.65 10.44
C ARG A 24 -22.08 -1.15 9.01
N LEU A 25 -21.60 -1.97 8.08
CA LEU A 25 -21.52 -1.59 6.66
C LEU A 25 -22.92 -1.34 6.06
N GLU A 26 -23.93 -2.04 6.57
CA GLU A 26 -25.35 -1.88 6.24
C GLU A 26 -25.98 -0.57 6.73
N ASP A 27 -25.37 0.09 7.73
CA ASP A 27 -25.85 1.36 8.30
C ASP A 27 -25.22 2.59 7.57
N MET A 28 -24.31 2.35 6.62
CA MET A 28 -23.55 3.40 5.92
C MET A 28 -24.41 4.13 4.89
N ARG A 29 -24.51 5.46 5.05
CA ARG A 29 -25.31 6.36 4.20
C ARG A 29 -24.47 7.26 3.28
N THR A 30 -23.18 7.33 3.52
CA THR A 30 -22.22 8.17 2.77
C THR A 30 -20.90 7.45 2.64
N PHE A 31 -20.26 7.51 1.47
CA PHE A 31 -18.97 6.87 1.23
C PHE A 31 -17.92 7.87 0.74
N TRP A 32 -16.72 7.79 1.31
CA TRP A 32 -15.53 8.51 0.83
C TRP A 32 -14.83 7.66 -0.23
N LYS A 33 -14.47 8.26 -1.36
CA LYS A 33 -13.93 7.56 -2.52
C LYS A 33 -12.42 7.75 -2.65
N TYR A 34 -11.66 6.67 -2.62
CA TYR A 34 -10.21 6.66 -2.83
C TYR A 34 -9.81 5.64 -3.90
N ILE A 35 -8.56 5.70 -4.38
CA ILE A 35 -7.96 4.57 -5.10
C ILE A 35 -7.51 3.49 -4.12
N GLY A 36 -7.51 2.24 -4.59
CA GLY A 36 -7.23 1.05 -3.80
C GLY A 36 -6.58 -0.08 -4.60
N GLY A 37 -6.37 -1.20 -3.92
CA GLY A 37 -5.58 -2.33 -4.42
C GLY A 37 -4.09 -2.18 -4.06
N SER A 38 -3.51 -3.23 -3.48
CA SER A 38 -2.18 -3.18 -2.84
C SER A 38 -1.04 -2.57 -3.70
N PRO A 39 -0.81 -3.02 -4.96
CA PRO A 39 0.26 -2.44 -5.78
C PRO A 39 -0.05 -1.00 -6.24
N THR A 40 -1.34 -0.65 -6.39
CA THR A 40 -1.78 0.73 -6.70
C THR A 40 -1.51 1.67 -5.53
N ASN A 41 -1.94 1.28 -4.32
CA ASN A 41 -1.67 2.00 -3.07
C ASN A 41 -0.15 2.19 -2.85
N THR A 42 0.62 1.12 -3.05
CA THR A 42 2.08 1.15 -2.86
C THR A 42 2.77 2.08 -3.85
N ALA A 43 2.34 2.11 -5.12
CA ALA A 43 2.91 3.02 -6.11
C ALA A 43 2.65 4.49 -5.76
N ALA A 44 1.43 4.83 -5.30
CA ALA A 44 1.10 6.19 -4.85
C ALA A 44 1.88 6.57 -3.58
N GLY A 45 2.00 5.67 -2.59
CA GLY A 45 2.83 5.88 -1.41
C GLY A 45 4.31 6.10 -1.76
N ALA A 46 4.85 5.32 -2.70
CA ALA A 46 6.23 5.46 -3.17
C ALA A 46 6.48 6.82 -3.85
N ALA A 47 5.51 7.32 -4.64
CA ALA A 47 5.59 8.64 -5.27
C ALA A 47 5.58 9.79 -4.27
N ARG A 48 4.74 9.75 -3.22
CA ARG A 48 4.74 10.72 -2.11
C ARG A 48 6.06 10.77 -1.34
N LEU A 49 6.76 9.64 -1.25
CA LEU A 49 8.10 9.51 -0.68
C LEU A 49 9.23 9.90 -1.67
N GLY A 50 8.88 10.36 -2.87
CA GLY A 50 9.83 10.87 -3.87
C GLY A 50 10.53 9.81 -4.72
N LEU A 51 10.04 8.56 -4.73
CA LEU A 51 10.47 7.55 -5.71
C LEU A 51 9.74 7.77 -7.04
N ARG A 52 10.42 7.54 -8.17
CA ARG A 52 9.77 7.53 -9.50
C ARG A 52 9.04 6.20 -9.66
N SER A 53 7.76 6.15 -9.31
CA SER A 53 6.96 4.93 -9.35
C SER A 53 6.06 4.85 -10.59
N ALA A 54 5.72 3.62 -10.99
CA ALA A 54 4.63 3.34 -11.92
C ALA A 54 3.79 2.16 -11.43
N VAL A 55 2.61 1.96 -12.03
CA VAL A 55 1.80 0.76 -11.83
C VAL A 55 1.33 0.16 -13.15
N ILE A 56 1.51 -1.15 -13.30
CA ILE A 56 0.94 -1.95 -14.38
C ILE A 56 -0.37 -2.58 -13.88
N THR A 57 -1.48 -2.22 -14.52
CA THR A 57 -2.83 -2.66 -14.16
C THR A 57 -3.83 -2.39 -15.27
N ARG A 58 -5.07 -2.86 -15.12
CA ARG A 58 -6.20 -2.59 -16.02
C ARG A 58 -7.35 -1.95 -15.26
N VAL A 59 -7.92 -0.90 -15.86
CA VAL A 59 -9.10 -0.18 -15.36
C VAL A 59 -10.16 -0.06 -16.45
N GLY A 60 -11.44 0.02 -16.08
CA GLY A 60 -12.52 0.07 -17.07
C GLY A 60 -12.60 1.41 -17.82
N ASN A 61 -13.18 1.40 -19.03
CA ASN A 61 -13.43 2.60 -19.84
C ASN A 61 -14.59 3.49 -19.32
N GLU A 62 -14.71 3.60 -17.99
CA GLU A 62 -15.79 4.29 -17.30
C GLU A 62 -15.26 5.30 -16.26
N HIS A 63 -16.13 5.83 -15.42
CA HIS A 63 -15.82 6.96 -14.54
C HIS A 63 -14.85 6.62 -13.40
N MET A 64 -14.88 5.37 -12.91
CA MET A 64 -14.01 4.90 -11.83
C MET A 64 -12.61 4.59 -12.37
N GLY A 65 -12.49 4.06 -13.59
CA GLY A 65 -11.19 3.84 -14.24
C GLY A 65 -10.51 5.14 -14.67
N ARG A 66 -11.28 6.12 -15.17
CA ARG A 66 -10.77 7.50 -15.36
C ARG A 66 -10.30 8.11 -14.05
N PHE A 67 -11.10 8.03 -12.99
CA PHE A 67 -10.73 8.49 -11.66
C PHE A 67 -9.45 7.84 -11.13
N ILE A 68 -9.25 6.51 -11.28
CA ILE A 68 -8.00 5.86 -10.86
C ILE A 68 -6.80 6.47 -11.62
N ARG A 69 -6.89 6.65 -12.94
CA ARG A 69 -5.81 7.24 -13.74
C ARG A 69 -5.52 8.69 -13.32
N GLU A 70 -6.57 9.50 -13.17
CA GLU A 70 -6.48 10.91 -12.76
C GLU A 70 -5.88 11.07 -11.35
N GLN A 71 -6.23 10.19 -10.40
CA GLN A 71 -5.64 10.20 -9.06
C GLN A 71 -4.19 9.71 -9.07
N LEU A 72 -3.86 8.62 -9.79
CA LEU A 72 -2.48 8.17 -9.91
C LEU A 72 -1.57 9.24 -10.50
N GLN A 73 -2.03 9.97 -11.53
CA GLN A 73 -1.32 11.14 -12.08
C GLN A 73 -1.17 12.27 -11.06
N ALA A 74 -2.20 12.56 -10.27
CA ALA A 74 -2.14 13.59 -9.22
C ALA A 74 -1.17 13.21 -8.08
N GLU A 75 -1.10 11.93 -7.70
CA GLU A 75 -0.15 11.38 -6.72
C GLU A 75 1.29 11.25 -7.28
N GLY A 76 1.52 11.57 -8.56
CA GLY A 76 2.85 11.55 -9.21
C GLY A 76 3.29 10.20 -9.77
N VAL A 77 2.39 9.23 -9.89
CA VAL A 77 2.67 7.89 -10.43
C VAL A 77 2.62 7.91 -11.97
N ASP A 78 3.58 7.26 -12.62
CA ASP A 78 3.56 7.04 -14.06
C ASP A 78 2.44 6.04 -14.43
N VAL A 79 1.51 6.49 -15.27
CA VAL A 79 0.32 5.74 -15.70
C VAL A 79 0.44 5.12 -17.09
N ARG A 80 1.64 5.05 -17.68
CA ARG A 80 1.88 4.33 -18.95
C ARG A 80 1.45 2.87 -18.87
N GLY A 81 1.71 2.20 -17.75
CA GLY A 81 1.30 0.82 -17.47
C GLY A 81 -0.19 0.63 -17.12
N VAL A 82 -0.98 1.71 -17.01
CA VAL A 82 -2.42 1.62 -16.72
C VAL A 82 -3.15 1.46 -18.05
N VAL A 83 -3.59 0.24 -18.37
CA VAL A 83 -4.36 -0.08 -19.58
C VAL A 83 -5.86 0.15 -19.34
N THR A 84 -6.57 0.65 -20.37
CA THR A 84 -8.03 0.84 -20.32
C THR A 84 -8.74 -0.35 -20.97
N ASP A 85 -9.54 -1.08 -20.20
CA ASP A 85 -10.38 -2.19 -20.66
C ASP A 85 -11.74 -1.67 -21.17
N PRO A 86 -12.14 -1.93 -22.43
CA PRO A 86 -13.42 -1.46 -22.97
C PRO A 86 -14.60 -2.37 -22.64
N GLU A 87 -14.38 -3.58 -22.13
CA GLU A 87 -15.41 -4.57 -21.82
C GLU A 87 -15.79 -4.57 -20.33
N ARG A 88 -14.80 -4.40 -19.44
CA ARG A 88 -14.94 -4.64 -18.01
C ARG A 88 -15.03 -3.37 -17.19
N LEU A 89 -15.79 -3.46 -16.09
CA LEU A 89 -15.83 -2.41 -15.09
C LEU A 89 -14.56 -2.41 -14.23
N THR A 90 -14.23 -1.25 -13.69
CA THR A 90 -13.24 -1.10 -12.61
C THR A 90 -13.76 -1.78 -11.35
N ALA A 91 -12.91 -2.52 -10.64
CA ALA A 91 -13.28 -3.17 -9.39
C ALA A 91 -13.63 -2.14 -8.30
N LEU A 92 -14.69 -2.39 -7.53
CA LEU A 92 -15.05 -1.59 -6.36
C LEU A 92 -14.86 -2.40 -5.08
N VAL A 93 -14.58 -1.71 -3.97
CA VAL A 93 -14.66 -2.28 -2.62
C VAL A 93 -15.59 -1.40 -1.79
N LEU A 94 -16.63 -1.99 -1.18
CA LEU A 94 -17.41 -1.32 -0.13
C LEU A 94 -16.85 -1.74 1.22
N LEU A 95 -16.53 -0.79 2.10
CA LEU A 95 -15.88 -1.10 3.36
C LEU A 95 -16.22 -0.11 4.48
N GLY A 96 -16.11 -0.55 5.72
CA GLY A 96 -16.35 0.28 6.91
C GLY A 96 -15.28 0.08 7.98
N ILE A 97 -15.10 1.10 8.82
CA ILE A 97 -14.30 1.05 10.05
C ILE A 97 -15.29 0.86 11.21
N ARG A 98 -15.36 -0.36 11.78
CA ARG A 98 -16.29 -0.68 12.86
C ARG A 98 -15.66 -0.52 14.24
N ASP A 99 -14.43 -0.99 14.40
CA ASP A 99 -13.61 -0.89 15.60
C ASP A 99 -12.14 -1.18 15.25
N GLN A 100 -11.26 -1.30 16.24
CA GLN A 100 -9.82 -1.50 16.00
C GLN A 100 -9.46 -2.89 15.44
N GLU A 101 -10.39 -3.84 15.47
CA GLU A 101 -10.17 -5.23 15.02
C GLU A 101 -10.97 -5.54 13.74
N ARG A 102 -12.17 -4.97 13.58
CA ARG A 102 -13.14 -5.33 12.54
C ARG A 102 -13.30 -4.25 11.48
N PHE A 103 -12.98 -4.63 10.25
CA PHE A 103 -13.01 -3.79 9.07
C PHE A 103 -13.84 -4.49 7.97
N PRO A 104 -15.18 -4.57 8.13
CA PRO A 104 -16.05 -5.28 7.20
C PRO A 104 -15.88 -4.71 5.80
N LEU A 105 -15.57 -5.57 4.83
CA LEU A 105 -15.30 -5.18 3.46
C LEU A 105 -15.83 -6.21 2.45
N ILE A 106 -16.41 -5.73 1.35
CA ILE A 106 -17.05 -6.52 0.30
C ILE A 106 -16.42 -6.17 -1.05
N PHE A 107 -15.92 -7.19 -1.76
CA PHE A 107 -15.25 -7.04 -3.04
C PHE A 107 -16.21 -7.15 -4.23
N TYR A 108 -16.59 -6.02 -4.83
CA TYR A 108 -17.33 -5.97 -6.10
C TYR A 108 -16.34 -6.06 -7.26
N ARG A 109 -15.83 -7.28 -7.54
CA ARG A 109 -14.72 -7.52 -8.49
C ARG A 109 -14.84 -8.74 -9.42
N GLN A 110 -16.05 -9.29 -9.59
CA GLN A 110 -16.27 -10.41 -10.51
C GLN A 110 -16.05 -9.97 -11.97
N ASP A 111 -15.13 -10.64 -12.69
CA ASP A 111 -14.59 -10.27 -14.02
C ASP A 111 -14.36 -8.76 -14.22
N CYS A 112 -13.82 -8.08 -13.21
CA CYS A 112 -13.42 -6.67 -13.33
C CYS A 112 -12.05 -6.52 -14.01
N ALA A 113 -11.79 -5.33 -14.55
CA ALA A 113 -10.68 -5.05 -15.47
C ALA A 113 -9.31 -5.53 -14.94
N ASP A 114 -9.01 -5.38 -13.65
CA ASP A 114 -7.73 -5.79 -13.07
C ASP A 114 -7.48 -7.32 -13.17
N MET A 115 -8.53 -8.14 -13.22
CA MET A 115 -8.44 -9.60 -13.41
C MET A 115 -8.30 -10.03 -14.88
N ALA A 116 -8.39 -9.08 -15.82
CA ALA A 116 -8.11 -9.31 -17.24
C ALA A 116 -6.64 -9.09 -17.62
N LEU A 117 -5.80 -8.61 -16.70
CA LEU A 117 -4.37 -8.36 -16.96
C LEU A 117 -3.65 -9.63 -17.43
N SER A 118 -3.01 -9.55 -18.59
CA SER A 118 -2.35 -10.66 -19.29
C SER A 118 -0.92 -10.27 -19.76
N PRO A 119 -0.08 -11.22 -20.21
CA PRO A 119 1.28 -10.92 -20.67
C PRO A 119 1.35 -9.89 -21.81
N GLU A 120 0.29 -9.78 -22.60
CA GLU A 120 0.16 -8.84 -23.72
C GLU A 120 -0.02 -7.38 -23.26
N ASP A 121 -0.38 -7.15 -21.99
CA ASP A 121 -0.41 -5.81 -21.37
C ASP A 121 0.98 -5.36 -20.86
N ILE A 122 2.03 -6.18 -21.03
CA ILE A 122 3.38 -5.94 -20.48
C ILE A 122 4.34 -5.50 -21.59
N ASP A 123 4.68 -4.21 -21.60
CA ASP A 123 5.73 -3.64 -22.45
C ASP A 123 7.14 -3.96 -21.87
N PRO A 124 8.00 -4.72 -22.59
CA PRO A 124 9.35 -5.06 -22.11
C PRO A 124 10.30 -3.85 -21.99
N ASP A 125 10.18 -2.84 -22.84
CA ASP A 125 11.04 -1.65 -22.80
C ASP A 125 10.68 -0.80 -21.57
N PHE A 126 9.37 -0.68 -21.28
CA PHE A 126 8.88 -0.05 -20.05
C PHE A 126 9.32 -0.81 -18.78
N ILE A 127 9.33 -2.15 -18.78
CA ILE A 127 9.88 -2.94 -17.67
C ILE A 127 11.39 -2.68 -17.49
N ALA A 128 12.15 -2.53 -18.56
CA ALA A 128 13.58 -2.25 -18.51
C ALA A 128 13.92 -0.86 -17.92
N GLU A 129 12.96 0.08 -17.90
CA GLU A 129 13.12 1.38 -17.22
C GLU A 129 13.25 1.26 -15.69
N ALA A 130 12.85 0.14 -15.08
CA ALA A 130 12.69 0.01 -13.63
C ALA A 130 13.93 -0.54 -12.90
N ARG A 131 14.27 0.03 -11.74
CA ARG A 131 15.23 -0.57 -10.79
C ARG A 131 14.62 -1.74 -10.01
N CYS A 132 13.30 -1.75 -9.83
CA CYS A 132 12.58 -2.73 -9.02
C CYS A 132 11.21 -3.08 -9.62
N ILE A 133 10.85 -4.37 -9.63
CA ILE A 133 9.49 -4.85 -9.94
C ILE A 133 8.82 -5.39 -8.67
N LEU A 134 7.70 -4.80 -8.26
CA LEU A 134 6.89 -5.26 -7.11
C LEU A 134 5.65 -6.02 -7.58
N ALA A 135 5.53 -7.29 -7.19
CA ALA A 135 4.34 -8.11 -7.40
C ALA A 135 3.44 -8.19 -6.15
N SER A 136 2.11 -8.22 -6.34
CA SER A 136 1.14 -8.61 -5.31
C SER A 136 0.79 -10.10 -5.41
N GLY A 137 0.90 -10.81 -4.29
CA GLY A 137 0.61 -12.23 -4.19
C GLY A 137 -0.84 -12.60 -4.51
N THR A 138 -1.80 -11.69 -4.32
CA THR A 138 -3.20 -11.93 -4.76
C THR A 138 -3.30 -12.19 -6.26
N HIS A 139 -2.55 -11.48 -7.11
CA HIS A 139 -2.63 -11.69 -8.57
C HIS A 139 -2.02 -13.02 -9.03
N LEU A 140 -1.32 -13.75 -8.15
CA LEU A 140 -0.87 -15.13 -8.39
C LEU A 140 -1.99 -16.18 -8.26
N SER A 141 -3.20 -15.81 -7.83
CA SER A 141 -4.29 -16.77 -7.58
C SER A 141 -4.89 -17.34 -8.87
N HIS A 142 -5.09 -16.48 -9.87
CA HIS A 142 -5.73 -16.76 -11.15
C HIS A 142 -4.68 -16.95 -12.28
N PRO A 143 -4.85 -17.91 -13.22
CA PRO A 143 -3.81 -18.22 -14.20
C PRO A 143 -3.40 -17.06 -15.12
N ARG A 144 -4.34 -16.20 -15.55
CA ARG A 144 -4.08 -15.08 -16.48
C ARG A 144 -3.19 -14.02 -15.84
N THR A 145 -3.62 -13.48 -14.70
CA THR A 145 -2.89 -12.47 -13.92
C THR A 145 -1.55 -13.02 -13.40
N LYS A 146 -1.50 -14.31 -13.04
CA LYS A 146 -0.25 -14.99 -12.69
C LYS A 146 0.74 -15.01 -13.86
N ALA A 147 0.29 -15.26 -15.08
CA ALA A 147 1.16 -15.22 -16.26
C ALA A 147 1.71 -13.80 -16.49
N ALA A 148 0.87 -12.77 -16.42
CA ALA A 148 1.29 -11.36 -16.53
C ALA A 148 2.31 -10.97 -15.46
N THR A 149 2.00 -11.27 -14.19
CA THR A 149 2.86 -10.98 -13.03
C THR A 149 4.22 -11.65 -13.15
N LEU A 150 4.26 -12.94 -13.50
CA LEU A 150 5.52 -13.66 -13.64
C LEU A 150 6.30 -13.24 -14.88
N TYR A 151 5.65 -12.84 -15.97
CA TYR A 151 6.31 -12.32 -17.16
C TYR A 151 7.00 -10.98 -16.87
N ALA A 152 6.31 -10.03 -16.23
CA ALA A 152 6.90 -8.77 -15.79
C ALA A 152 8.08 -8.96 -14.80
N VAL A 153 7.96 -9.90 -13.87
CA VAL A 153 9.03 -10.26 -12.92
C VAL A 153 10.23 -10.89 -13.64
N ASP A 154 10.01 -11.89 -14.50
CA ASP A 154 11.09 -12.58 -15.21
C ASP A 154 11.79 -11.64 -16.24
N LEU A 155 11.05 -10.71 -16.87
CA LEU A 155 11.61 -9.59 -17.67
C LEU A 155 12.44 -8.64 -16.81
N GLY A 156 11.94 -8.22 -15.64
CA GLY A 156 12.65 -7.34 -14.72
C GLY A 156 14.02 -7.90 -14.33
N LYS A 157 14.09 -9.18 -13.94
CA LYS A 157 15.37 -9.84 -13.65
C LYS A 157 16.31 -9.87 -14.85
N ALA A 158 15.79 -10.11 -16.06
CA ALA A 158 16.58 -10.10 -17.29
C ALA A 158 17.16 -8.70 -17.60
N SER A 159 16.44 -7.64 -17.22
CA SER A 159 16.88 -6.24 -17.32
C SER A 159 17.78 -5.77 -16.16
N GLY A 160 18.10 -6.64 -15.20
CA GLY A 160 18.90 -6.30 -14.01
C GLY A 160 18.12 -5.63 -12.87
N ALA A 161 16.79 -5.51 -12.99
CA ALA A 161 15.94 -5.01 -11.91
C ALA A 161 15.85 -6.01 -10.76
N SER A 162 15.81 -5.50 -9.53
CA SER A 162 15.49 -6.31 -8.36
C SER A 162 13.99 -6.62 -8.31
N THR A 163 13.59 -7.69 -7.61
CA THR A 163 12.20 -8.18 -7.62
C THR A 163 11.67 -8.42 -6.21
N VAL A 164 10.50 -7.88 -5.93
CA VAL A 164 9.85 -7.89 -4.62
C VAL A 164 8.47 -8.54 -4.72
N LEU A 165 8.11 -9.33 -3.72
CA LEU A 165 6.75 -9.87 -3.56
C LEU A 165 6.16 -9.37 -2.23
N ASP A 166 5.06 -8.61 -2.29
CA ASP A 166 4.12 -8.63 -1.15
C ASP A 166 3.31 -9.91 -1.26
N LEU A 167 3.24 -10.70 -0.19
CA LEU A 167 2.43 -11.91 -0.17
C LEU A 167 0.91 -11.60 -0.26
N ASP A 168 0.46 -10.40 0.15
CA ASP A 168 -0.89 -9.83 -0.02
C ASP A 168 -2.00 -10.89 -0.05
N TYR A 169 -2.11 -11.70 1.00
CA TYR A 169 -2.95 -12.90 0.99
C TYR A 169 -4.40 -12.59 1.36
N ARG A 170 -5.34 -12.90 0.47
CA ARG A 170 -6.78 -12.69 0.67
C ARG A 170 -7.52 -13.98 0.32
N PRO A 171 -7.91 -14.83 1.30
CA PRO A 171 -8.56 -16.14 1.06
C PRO A 171 -9.72 -16.12 0.06
N ASN A 172 -10.59 -15.11 0.14
CA ASN A 172 -11.67 -14.82 -0.81
C ASN A 172 -11.17 -14.79 -2.27
N LEU A 173 -10.08 -14.05 -2.52
CA LEU A 173 -9.49 -13.85 -3.85
C LEU A 173 -8.64 -15.04 -4.33
N TRP A 174 -8.44 -16.04 -3.46
CA TRP A 174 -7.91 -17.36 -3.78
C TRP A 174 -8.99 -18.45 -3.90
N GLY A 175 -10.28 -18.09 -3.76
CA GLY A 175 -11.42 -19.00 -3.90
C GLY A 175 -11.64 -19.90 -2.68
N LEU A 176 -11.26 -19.44 -1.48
CA LEU A 176 -11.34 -20.22 -0.23
C LEU A 176 -12.45 -19.77 0.73
N SER A 177 -13.12 -18.64 0.45
CA SER A 177 -14.26 -18.12 1.20
C SER A 177 -15.29 -17.47 0.26
N GLY A 178 -16.49 -17.16 0.77
CA GLY A 178 -17.59 -16.59 0.00
C GLY A 178 -17.44 -15.09 -0.25
N HIS A 179 -18.29 -14.54 -1.14
CA HIS A 179 -18.20 -13.14 -1.57
C HIS A 179 -18.33 -12.10 -0.43
N GLY A 180 -19.02 -12.43 0.66
CA GLY A 180 -19.12 -11.58 1.86
C GLY A 180 -17.89 -11.62 2.78
N ASP A 181 -17.06 -12.66 2.67
CA ASP A 181 -15.95 -12.95 3.57
C ASP A 181 -14.67 -12.20 3.14
N GLY A 182 -14.78 -10.89 2.89
CA GLY A 182 -13.67 -10.08 2.38
C GLY A 182 -12.65 -9.66 3.45
N ASP A 183 -13.10 -9.57 4.70
CA ASP A 183 -12.29 -9.19 5.87
C ASP A 183 -11.52 -10.38 6.50
N VAL A 184 -11.92 -11.62 6.19
CA VAL A 184 -11.22 -12.85 6.58
C VAL A 184 -9.79 -12.84 6.04
N ARG A 185 -8.80 -12.80 6.95
CA ARG A 185 -7.37 -12.67 6.61
C ARG A 185 -6.66 -14.00 6.32
N TYR A 186 -7.06 -15.09 6.99
CA TYR A 186 -6.37 -16.37 6.89
C TYR A 186 -7.33 -17.56 6.78
N ILE A 187 -7.02 -18.45 5.84
CA ILE A 187 -7.53 -19.83 5.73
C ILE A 187 -6.34 -20.69 5.27
N GLU A 188 -6.09 -21.84 5.91
CA GLU A 188 -5.03 -22.75 5.48
C GLU A 188 -5.39 -23.38 4.12
N SER A 189 -4.46 -23.39 3.16
CA SER A 189 -4.62 -24.17 1.93
C SER A 189 -3.29 -24.64 1.37
N LYS A 190 -3.02 -25.94 1.50
CA LYS A 190 -1.83 -26.62 0.94
C LYS A 190 -1.70 -26.43 -0.58
N ALA A 191 -2.82 -26.22 -1.28
CA ALA A 191 -2.83 -25.90 -2.71
C ALA A 191 -2.31 -24.48 -2.99
N VAL A 192 -2.64 -23.50 -2.13
CA VAL A 192 -2.07 -22.14 -2.20
C VAL A 192 -0.60 -22.15 -1.81
N SER A 193 -0.22 -22.80 -0.71
CA SER A 193 1.19 -22.95 -0.29
C SER A 193 2.06 -23.50 -1.43
N LYS A 194 1.64 -24.60 -2.07
CA LYS A 194 2.36 -25.18 -3.21
C LYS A 194 2.41 -24.24 -4.44
N LYS A 195 1.34 -23.48 -4.71
CA LYS A 195 1.31 -22.48 -5.79
C LYS A 195 2.27 -21.30 -5.55
N LEU A 196 2.42 -20.87 -4.28
CA LEU A 196 3.32 -19.81 -3.85
C LEU A 196 4.79 -20.30 -3.85
N GLN A 197 5.08 -21.41 -3.16
CA GLN A 197 6.43 -22.01 -3.10
C GLN A 197 7.05 -22.25 -4.48
N GLY A 198 6.23 -22.67 -5.46
CA GLY A 198 6.66 -22.83 -6.86
C GLY A 198 7.06 -21.54 -7.60
N VAL A 199 6.93 -20.36 -6.99
CA VAL A 199 7.38 -19.07 -7.55
C VAL A 199 8.35 -18.28 -6.67
N LEU A 200 8.45 -18.55 -5.35
CA LEU A 200 9.21 -17.69 -4.42
C LEU A 200 10.69 -17.51 -4.78
N ARG A 201 11.30 -18.47 -5.47
CA ARG A 201 12.69 -18.39 -6.00
C ARG A 201 12.93 -17.28 -7.03
N ARG A 202 11.88 -16.63 -7.54
CA ARG A 202 11.98 -15.50 -8.48
C ARG A 202 12.27 -14.18 -7.80
N PHE A 203 11.92 -14.05 -6.52
CA PHE A 203 11.99 -12.78 -5.81
C PHE A 203 13.28 -12.67 -5.00
N ASP A 204 13.78 -11.44 -4.88
CA ASP A 204 14.99 -11.10 -4.14
C ASP A 204 14.64 -10.58 -2.72
N VAL A 205 13.41 -10.04 -2.57
CA VAL A 205 12.79 -9.71 -1.27
C VAL A 205 11.35 -10.25 -1.26
N ILE A 206 10.93 -10.84 -0.14
CA ILE A 206 9.56 -11.30 0.09
C ILE A 206 9.06 -10.70 1.40
N VAL A 207 7.91 -10.04 1.36
CA VAL A 207 7.32 -9.32 2.49
C VAL A 207 5.94 -9.91 2.82
N GLY A 208 5.63 -10.08 4.10
CA GLY A 208 4.34 -10.61 4.55
C GLY A 208 4.14 -10.45 6.04
N THR A 209 2.89 -10.47 6.51
CA THR A 209 2.61 -10.69 7.94
C THR A 209 2.95 -12.12 8.35
N GLU A 210 2.90 -12.43 9.65
CA GLU A 210 3.07 -13.79 10.14
C GLU A 210 2.10 -14.77 9.45
N GLU A 211 0.82 -14.40 9.29
CA GLU A 211 -0.21 -15.21 8.62
C GLU A 211 0.01 -15.31 7.10
N GLU A 212 0.53 -14.26 6.46
CA GLU A 212 0.92 -14.28 5.05
C GLU A 212 2.13 -15.23 4.85
N PHE A 213 3.08 -15.27 5.78
CA PHE A 213 4.12 -16.30 5.81
C PHE A 213 3.57 -17.69 6.15
N HIS A 214 2.58 -17.83 7.03
CA HIS A 214 1.95 -19.13 7.36
C HIS A 214 1.39 -19.82 6.12
N ILE A 215 0.72 -19.08 5.23
CA ILE A 215 0.23 -19.67 3.98
C ILE A 215 1.36 -19.96 2.98
N ALA A 216 2.40 -19.12 2.92
CA ALA A 216 3.56 -19.34 2.05
C ALA A 216 4.39 -20.57 2.47
N GLY A 217 4.59 -20.80 3.78
CA GLY A 217 5.27 -21.97 4.33
C GLY A 217 4.38 -23.20 4.54
N GLY A 218 3.06 -23.05 4.48
CA GLY A 218 2.09 -24.13 4.74
C GLY A 218 2.13 -24.62 6.19
N SER A 219 2.26 -23.70 7.15
CA SER A 219 2.27 -23.99 8.59
C SER A 219 1.79 -22.79 9.39
N THR A 220 0.95 -22.99 10.40
CA THR A 220 0.47 -21.94 11.34
C THR A 220 1.47 -21.57 12.44
N ASP A 221 2.71 -22.01 12.30
CA ASP A 221 3.84 -21.68 13.18
C ASP A 221 4.76 -20.75 12.39
N THR A 222 4.89 -19.49 12.82
CA THR A 222 5.60 -18.44 12.06
C THR A 222 7.02 -18.84 11.73
N ARG A 223 7.73 -19.46 12.68
CA ARG A 223 9.13 -19.85 12.50
C ARG A 223 9.25 -21.02 11.52
N LYS A 224 8.44 -22.06 11.68
CA LYS A 224 8.42 -23.21 10.75
C LYS A 224 7.97 -22.79 9.35
N ALA A 225 7.08 -21.81 9.24
CA ALA A 225 6.64 -21.25 7.97
C ALA A 225 7.75 -20.47 7.27
N LEU A 226 8.43 -19.56 7.98
CA LEU A 226 9.60 -18.85 7.48
C LEU A 226 10.73 -19.82 7.05
N ALA A 227 10.99 -20.86 7.84
CA ALA A 227 12.00 -21.87 7.52
C ALA A 227 11.69 -22.61 6.20
N ARG A 228 10.43 -23.04 5.99
CA ARG A 228 10.00 -23.67 4.73
C ARG A 228 9.96 -22.73 3.54
N VAL A 229 9.79 -21.41 3.76
CA VAL A 229 10.00 -20.43 2.70
C VAL A 229 11.49 -20.33 2.35
N ARG A 230 12.38 -20.28 3.36
CA ARG A 230 13.84 -20.29 3.17
C ARG A 230 14.34 -21.55 2.47
N GLU A 231 13.71 -22.71 2.66
CA GLU A 231 14.02 -23.95 1.91
C GLU A 231 13.86 -23.81 0.38
N VAL A 232 13.04 -22.86 -0.11
CA VAL A 232 12.74 -22.70 -1.55
C VAL A 232 13.19 -21.37 -2.16
N THR A 233 13.81 -20.47 -1.41
CA THR A 233 14.33 -19.20 -1.95
C THR A 233 15.50 -18.61 -1.16
N GLY A 234 16.39 -17.90 -1.87
CA GLY A 234 17.46 -17.08 -1.29
C GLY A 234 17.03 -15.66 -0.89
N ALA A 235 15.78 -15.27 -1.17
CA ALA A 235 15.27 -13.91 -0.91
C ALA A 235 15.47 -13.42 0.54
N THR A 236 15.61 -12.11 0.74
CA THR A 236 15.41 -11.53 2.07
C THR A 236 13.94 -11.69 2.46
N LEU A 237 13.66 -12.25 3.63
CA LEU A 237 12.29 -12.38 4.14
C LEU A 237 12.02 -11.26 5.14
N VAL A 238 11.02 -10.42 4.91
CA VAL A 238 10.63 -9.31 5.79
C VAL A 238 9.27 -9.61 6.42
N CYS A 239 9.29 -9.99 7.69
CA CYS A 239 8.10 -10.37 8.45
C CYS A 239 7.53 -9.16 9.19
N LYS A 240 6.29 -8.75 8.84
CA LYS A 240 5.47 -7.74 9.51
C LYS A 240 4.83 -8.38 10.75
N ARG A 241 5.23 -8.00 11.97
CA ARG A 241 4.86 -8.66 13.25
C ARG A 241 3.97 -7.78 14.14
N GLY A 242 3.11 -6.97 13.50
CA GLY A 242 2.14 -6.10 14.17
C GLY A 242 2.81 -5.15 15.18
N ALA A 243 2.38 -5.22 16.44
CA ALA A 243 2.91 -4.39 17.53
C ALA A 243 4.38 -4.66 17.89
N ALA A 244 4.96 -5.79 17.47
CA ALA A 244 6.39 -6.06 17.60
C ALA A 244 7.24 -5.39 16.49
N GLY A 245 6.61 -4.73 15.51
CA GLY A 245 7.28 -4.08 14.39
C GLY A 245 7.54 -5.03 13.24
N ALA A 246 8.78 -5.10 12.76
CA ALA A 246 9.14 -5.92 11.60
C ALA A 246 10.58 -6.45 11.71
N THR A 247 10.78 -7.66 11.17
CA THR A 247 12.08 -8.35 11.20
C THR A 247 12.49 -8.83 9.82
N ALA A 248 13.71 -8.52 9.39
CA ALA A 248 14.30 -9.01 8.14
C ALA A 248 15.28 -10.19 8.37
N PHE A 249 15.21 -11.19 7.50
CA PHE A 249 16.04 -12.39 7.53
C PHE A 249 16.77 -12.58 6.20
N ASN A 250 18.07 -12.25 6.17
CA ASN A 250 18.93 -12.38 4.99
C ASN A 250 19.54 -13.79 4.83
N GLY A 251 19.33 -14.68 5.80
CA GLY A 251 19.96 -16.00 5.88
C GLY A 251 19.06 -17.05 6.53
N PRO A 252 19.62 -18.06 7.23
CA PRO A 252 18.86 -19.05 7.99
C PRO A 252 17.90 -18.39 9.01
N ILE A 253 16.81 -19.09 9.34
CA ILE A 253 15.83 -18.60 10.30
C ILE A 253 16.26 -19.01 11.72
N PRO A 254 16.50 -18.06 12.64
CA PRO A 254 16.98 -18.34 14.00
C PRO A 254 15.95 -19.12 14.85
N GLU A 255 16.37 -19.57 16.04
CA GLU A 255 15.48 -20.20 17.02
C GLU A 255 14.47 -19.19 17.59
N ASN A 256 14.94 -18.00 17.98
CA ASN A 256 14.09 -16.86 18.33
C ASN A 256 14.02 -15.88 17.15
N LEU A 257 12.81 -15.44 16.77
CA LEU A 257 12.63 -14.52 15.65
C LEU A 257 13.25 -13.13 15.91
N ASP A 258 13.37 -12.71 17.17
CA ASP A 258 13.97 -11.41 17.51
C ASP A 258 15.49 -11.36 17.28
N ASP A 259 16.14 -12.52 17.08
CA ASP A 259 17.56 -12.61 16.71
C ASP A 259 17.82 -12.24 15.22
N GLY A 260 16.75 -11.96 14.45
CA GLY A 260 16.84 -11.40 13.10
C GLY A 260 17.16 -9.89 13.10
N ILE A 261 17.19 -9.27 11.91
CA ILE A 261 17.38 -7.82 11.81
C ILE A 261 16.04 -7.15 12.17
N ASN A 262 15.87 -6.79 13.44
CA ASN A 262 14.59 -6.36 13.99
C ASN A 262 14.48 -4.82 14.11
N GLN A 263 13.26 -4.30 13.98
CA GLN A 263 12.89 -2.91 14.33
C GLN A 263 11.51 -2.89 14.99
N GLU A 264 11.39 -2.21 16.13
CA GLU A 264 10.14 -2.05 16.86
C GLU A 264 9.11 -1.19 16.11
N ALA A 265 7.82 -1.41 16.38
CA ALA A 265 6.75 -0.56 15.88
C ALA A 265 6.68 0.78 16.63
N PHE A 266 6.39 1.87 15.90
CA PHE A 266 6.00 3.13 16.53
C PHE A 266 4.65 2.96 17.22
N ARG A 267 4.59 3.30 18.52
CA ARG A 267 3.37 3.14 19.33
C ARG A 267 2.35 4.24 19.02
N VAL A 268 1.34 3.90 18.23
CA VAL A 268 0.27 4.79 17.77
C VAL A 268 -1.10 4.17 18.00
N GLU A 269 -2.14 5.00 18.02
CA GLU A 269 -3.54 4.54 18.02
C GLU A 269 -3.93 4.10 16.61
N VAL A 270 -4.34 2.83 16.47
CA VAL A 270 -4.92 2.31 15.23
C VAL A 270 -6.33 2.87 15.06
N PHE A 271 -6.54 3.69 14.03
CA PHE A 271 -7.85 4.14 13.57
C PHE A 271 -8.36 3.27 12.41
N ASN A 272 -7.45 2.84 11.53
CA ASN A 272 -7.73 1.96 10.39
C ASN A 272 -6.59 0.96 10.22
N THR A 273 -6.86 -0.35 10.08
CA THR A 273 -5.79 -1.33 9.77
C THR A 273 -5.51 -1.45 8.27
N LEU A 274 -6.38 -0.93 7.42
CA LEU A 274 -6.29 -1.07 5.97
C LEU A 274 -5.23 -0.13 5.39
N GLY A 275 -4.53 -0.59 4.36
CA GLY A 275 -3.44 0.16 3.73
C GLY A 275 -2.14 0.21 4.54
N ALA A 276 -2.11 -0.33 5.77
CA ALA A 276 -0.91 -0.40 6.62
C ALA A 276 0.25 -1.15 5.95
N GLY A 277 -0.04 -2.31 5.34
CA GLY A 277 0.94 -3.12 4.62
C GLY A 277 1.47 -2.44 3.36
N ASP A 278 0.59 -1.76 2.61
CA ASP A 278 0.97 -1.03 1.39
C ASP A 278 1.83 0.22 1.73
N GLY A 279 1.49 0.92 2.83
CA GLY A 279 2.29 2.02 3.36
C GLY A 279 3.65 1.57 3.91
N PHE A 280 3.68 0.44 4.63
CA PHE A 280 4.92 -0.23 5.03
C PHE A 280 5.77 -0.59 3.81
N MET A 281 5.17 -1.14 2.74
CA MET A 281 5.89 -1.49 1.50
C MET A 281 6.46 -0.24 0.81
N ALA A 282 5.69 0.85 0.73
CA ALA A 282 6.17 2.12 0.18
C ALA A 282 7.39 2.66 0.97
N GLY A 283 7.34 2.60 2.31
CA GLY A 283 8.46 2.96 3.17
C GLY A 283 9.68 2.02 3.03
N LEU A 284 9.44 0.71 2.92
CA LEU A 284 10.50 -0.30 2.74
C LEU A 284 11.23 -0.07 1.40
N LEU A 285 10.48 0.14 0.32
CA LEU A 285 11.02 0.49 -0.99
C LEU A 285 11.78 1.83 -0.93
N LYS A 286 11.27 2.82 -0.21
CA LYS A 286 11.93 4.13 -0.03
C LYS A 286 13.32 3.98 0.61
N GLY A 287 13.44 3.28 1.74
CA GLY A 287 14.74 3.04 2.37
C GLY A 287 15.67 2.21 1.48
N TRP A 288 15.22 1.02 1.09
CA TRP A 288 16.03 0.04 0.37
C TRP A 288 16.50 0.54 -1.01
N LEU A 289 15.63 1.21 -1.77
CA LEU A 289 15.99 1.79 -3.08
C LEU A 289 16.74 3.13 -2.96
N SER A 290 16.82 3.74 -1.78
CA SER A 290 17.76 4.84 -1.51
C SER A 290 19.16 4.35 -1.15
N GLY A 291 19.32 3.05 -0.83
CA GLY A 291 20.58 2.44 -0.40
C GLY A 291 20.77 2.40 1.12
N GLU A 292 19.71 2.64 1.89
CA GLU A 292 19.73 2.48 3.35
C GLU A 292 19.91 1.01 3.74
N ASP A 293 20.41 0.76 4.95
CA ASP A 293 20.53 -0.61 5.47
C ASP A 293 19.17 -1.21 5.89
N TRP A 294 19.17 -2.48 6.29
CA TRP A 294 17.93 -3.15 6.70
C TRP A 294 17.31 -2.56 7.98
N PRO A 295 18.06 -2.23 9.05
CA PRO A 295 17.55 -1.45 10.18
C PRO A 295 16.84 -0.16 9.77
N GLU A 296 17.47 0.73 9.00
CA GLU A 296 16.85 2.01 8.65
C GLU A 296 15.69 1.83 7.65
N SER A 297 15.81 0.91 6.69
CA SER A 297 14.71 0.57 5.77
C SER A 297 13.47 0.06 6.50
N LEU A 298 13.66 -0.76 7.54
CA LEU A 298 12.57 -1.23 8.40
C LEU A 298 12.03 -0.12 9.31
N ARG A 299 12.87 0.80 9.79
CA ARG A 299 12.42 1.97 10.57
C ARG A 299 11.53 2.89 9.74
N ILE A 300 11.93 3.18 8.50
CA ILE A 300 11.14 3.95 7.53
C ILE A 300 9.82 3.21 7.21
N ALA A 301 9.87 1.89 6.98
CA ALA A 301 8.68 1.08 6.72
C ALA A 301 7.69 1.07 7.90
N ASN A 302 8.17 0.87 9.13
CA ASN A 302 7.36 0.94 10.36
C ASN A 302 6.73 2.33 10.54
N ALA A 303 7.45 3.41 10.25
CA ALA A 303 6.90 4.77 10.30
C ALA A 303 5.79 5.00 9.28
N CYS A 304 5.98 4.59 8.02
CA CYS A 304 4.97 4.73 6.97
C CYS A 304 3.71 3.89 7.28
N GLY A 305 3.88 2.69 7.84
CA GLY A 305 2.77 1.88 8.35
C GLY A 305 2.02 2.53 9.53
N ALA A 306 2.75 3.08 10.51
CA ALA A 306 2.18 3.78 11.67
C ALA A 306 1.41 5.06 11.28
N LEU A 307 1.93 5.82 10.32
CA LEU A 307 1.25 7.00 9.78
C LEU A 307 -0.04 6.60 9.02
N ALA A 308 0.02 5.56 8.20
CA ALA A 308 -1.14 5.03 7.48
C ALA A 308 -2.29 4.61 8.41
N VAL A 309 -2.00 3.84 9.49
CA VAL A 309 -3.06 3.33 10.37
C VAL A 309 -3.76 4.38 11.23
N SER A 310 -3.19 5.58 11.34
CA SER A 310 -3.70 6.64 12.21
C SER A 310 -4.85 7.47 11.61
N ARG A 311 -5.12 7.29 10.30
CA ARG A 311 -6.02 8.10 9.47
C ARG A 311 -7.06 7.24 8.74
N HIS A 312 -8.00 7.91 8.06
CA HIS A 312 -9.23 7.28 7.56
C HIS A 312 -9.07 6.38 6.32
N GLY A 313 -8.25 6.75 5.32
CA GLY A 313 -8.11 5.98 4.06
C GLY A 313 -6.79 5.22 3.93
N CYS A 314 -6.58 4.52 2.81
CA CYS A 314 -5.29 3.96 2.42
C CYS A 314 -4.37 5.06 1.83
N THR A 315 -4.28 5.14 0.49
CA THR A 315 -3.55 6.16 -0.29
C THR A 315 -3.56 7.59 0.27
N PRO A 316 -4.71 8.23 0.61
CA PRO A 316 -4.70 9.61 1.10
C PRO A 316 -3.88 9.79 2.39
N SER A 317 -3.73 8.75 3.20
CA SER A 317 -3.08 8.79 4.52
C SER A 317 -1.56 8.68 4.47
N TYR A 318 -0.96 8.23 3.36
CA TYR A 318 0.48 8.01 3.26
C TYR A 318 1.26 9.33 3.35
N PRO A 319 2.41 9.34 4.05
CA PRO A 319 3.15 10.56 4.28
C PRO A 319 3.88 11.04 3.03
N SER A 320 4.15 12.34 2.99
CA SER A 320 5.20 12.87 2.11
C SER A 320 6.58 12.62 2.72
N GLU A 321 7.64 12.74 1.91
CA GLU A 321 9.03 12.73 2.38
C GLU A 321 9.28 13.68 3.58
N ILE A 322 8.65 14.87 3.58
CA ILE A 322 8.81 15.88 4.63
C ILE A 322 8.08 15.48 5.92
N GLU A 323 6.89 14.89 5.77
CA GLU A 323 6.12 14.38 6.90
C GLU A 323 6.78 13.17 7.56
N LEU A 324 7.27 12.24 6.74
CA LEU A 324 8.04 11.08 7.18
C LEU A 324 9.27 11.50 7.99
N ARG A 325 10.08 12.43 7.45
CA ARG A 325 11.27 12.96 8.16
C ARG A 325 10.89 13.59 9.49
N HIS A 326 9.87 14.46 9.51
CA HIS A 326 9.39 15.07 10.76
C HIS A 326 9.00 14.02 11.81
N PHE A 327 8.26 12.99 11.42
CA PHE A 327 7.86 11.90 12.31
C PHE A 327 9.06 11.05 12.78
N LEU A 328 10.01 10.74 11.90
CA LEU A 328 11.22 9.97 12.21
C LEU A 328 12.23 10.74 13.09
N GLU A 329 12.19 12.07 13.07
CA GLU A 329 13.04 12.97 13.88
C GLU A 329 12.43 13.27 15.26
N ASN A 330 11.11 13.45 15.34
CA ASN A 330 10.42 13.98 16.53
C ASN A 330 9.62 12.90 17.28
N GLY A 331 9.30 11.78 16.63
CA GLY A 331 8.43 10.73 17.15
C GLY A 331 6.95 11.13 17.25
N PRO A 332 6.10 10.23 17.76
CA PRO A 332 4.68 10.52 17.98
C PRO A 332 4.47 11.44 19.19
N ALA A 333 4.09 12.70 18.97
CA ALA A 333 3.77 13.65 20.07
C ALA A 333 2.49 13.26 20.84
N THR A 334 1.67 12.38 20.26
CA THR A 334 0.50 11.73 20.86
C THR A 334 0.33 10.36 20.19
N PRO A 335 -0.21 9.33 20.86
CA PRO A 335 -0.57 8.08 20.19
C PRO A 335 -1.57 8.32 19.03
N ALA A 336 -2.52 9.23 19.21
CA ALA A 336 -3.57 9.52 18.25
C ALA A 336 -3.13 10.55 17.20
N LEU A 337 -2.27 10.16 16.25
CA LEU A 337 -1.58 11.08 15.32
C LEU A 337 -2.51 12.04 14.55
N ARG A 338 -3.73 11.62 14.18
CA ARG A 338 -4.78 12.49 13.59
C ARG A 338 -5.20 13.69 14.45
N HIS A 339 -4.76 13.76 15.70
CA HIS A 339 -4.98 14.88 16.62
C HIS A 339 -3.71 15.72 16.84
N ASP A 340 -2.56 15.30 16.29
CA ASP A 340 -1.37 16.14 16.19
C ASP A 340 -1.57 17.22 15.11
N ARG A 341 -1.86 18.44 15.59
CA ARG A 341 -2.10 19.60 14.73
C ARG A 341 -0.88 20.03 13.91
N ARG A 342 0.35 19.64 14.30
CA ARG A 342 1.57 19.95 13.54
C ARG A 342 1.78 18.92 12.44
N LEU A 343 1.64 17.65 12.74
CA LEU A 343 1.74 16.56 11.78
C LEU A 343 0.65 16.67 10.70
N GLU A 344 -0.62 16.86 11.08
CA GLU A 344 -1.72 17.06 10.12
C GLU A 344 -1.53 18.31 9.25
N GLN A 345 -0.96 19.39 9.80
CA GLN A 345 -0.65 20.58 9.01
C GLN A 345 0.48 20.32 8.00
N ILE A 346 1.48 19.50 8.33
CA ILE A 346 2.54 19.10 7.40
C ILE A 346 1.97 18.16 6.34
N HIS A 347 1.20 17.16 6.74
CA HIS A 347 0.50 16.22 5.86
C HIS A 347 -0.32 16.94 4.80
N TRP A 348 -1.23 17.83 5.23
CA TRP A 348 -2.04 18.61 4.30
C TRP A 348 -1.23 19.65 3.53
N ALA A 349 -0.18 20.27 4.08
CA ALA A 349 0.61 21.25 3.32
C ALA A 349 1.43 20.61 2.18
N THR A 350 1.88 19.37 2.38
CA THR A 350 2.88 18.72 1.49
C THR A 350 2.25 17.77 0.46
N ASN A 351 1.08 17.19 0.73
CA ASN A 351 0.35 16.32 -0.21
C ASN A 351 -0.71 17.09 -1.05
N ARG A 352 -0.50 18.40 -1.30
CA ARG A 352 -1.41 19.26 -2.09
C ARG A 352 -1.01 19.27 -3.57
N THR A 353 -1.69 18.43 -4.35
CA THR A 353 -1.42 18.20 -5.78
C THR A 353 -1.87 19.34 -6.72
N ALA A 354 -2.80 20.19 -6.28
CA ALA A 354 -3.35 21.28 -7.09
C ALA A 354 -2.43 22.52 -7.12
N ALA A 355 -1.76 22.76 -8.25
CA ALA A 355 -1.00 23.97 -8.52
C ALA A 355 -1.95 25.13 -8.95
N TRP A 356 -2.33 25.98 -8.00
CA TRP A 356 -3.17 27.15 -8.26
C TRP A 356 -2.30 28.32 -8.79
N SER A 357 -2.31 28.55 -10.10
CA SER A 357 -1.61 29.71 -10.70
C SER A 357 -2.17 31.05 -10.21
N ASP A 358 -3.48 31.09 -9.95
CA ASP A 358 -4.25 32.31 -9.67
C ASP A 358 -4.75 32.29 -8.21
N MET A 359 -3.99 32.88 -7.29
CA MET A 359 -4.46 33.06 -5.90
C MET A 359 -5.44 34.25 -5.80
N ARG A 360 -6.74 33.98 -5.88
CA ARG A 360 -7.80 34.98 -5.64
C ARG A 360 -8.08 35.18 -4.15
N ALA A 361 -7.20 35.93 -3.48
CA ALA A 361 -7.37 36.29 -2.08
C ALA A 361 -8.50 37.33 -1.89
N PHE A 362 -9.54 36.97 -1.13
CA PHE A 362 -10.60 37.91 -0.74
C PHE A 362 -10.16 38.71 0.49
N ALA A 363 -9.49 39.84 0.27
CA ALA A 363 -9.00 40.70 1.35
C ALA A 363 -10.14 41.52 1.97
N PHE A 364 -10.56 41.15 3.18
CA PHE A 364 -11.40 42.00 4.02
C PHE A 364 -10.52 43.00 4.79
N ASP A 365 -10.63 44.28 4.48
CA ASP A 365 -10.08 45.30 5.37
C ASP A 365 -10.98 45.44 6.59
N HIS A 366 -10.39 45.24 7.77
CA HIS A 366 -11.06 45.35 9.07
C HIS A 366 -10.63 46.61 9.84
N ARG A 367 -9.76 47.45 9.29
CA ARG A 367 -9.25 48.65 9.98
C ARG A 367 -10.37 49.59 10.40
N THR A 368 -11.25 50.02 9.48
CA THR A 368 -12.34 50.96 9.81
C THR A 368 -13.31 50.41 10.85
N GLN A 369 -13.50 49.08 10.91
CA GLN A 369 -14.33 48.42 11.91
C GLN A 369 -13.62 48.40 13.28
N LEU A 370 -12.31 48.11 13.31
CA LEU A 370 -11.49 48.10 14.52
C LEU A 370 -11.24 49.51 15.06
N GLU A 371 -10.97 50.49 14.19
CA GLU A 371 -10.85 51.93 14.51
C GLU A 371 -12.16 52.46 15.11
N ARG A 372 -13.31 52.09 14.55
CA ARG A 372 -14.62 52.44 15.11
C ARG A 372 -14.87 51.79 16.46
N ILE A 373 -14.42 50.54 16.68
CA ILE A 373 -14.51 49.86 17.98
C ILE A 373 -13.57 50.52 19.00
N ALA A 374 -12.34 50.87 18.61
CA ALA A 374 -11.38 51.58 19.45
C ALA A 374 -11.94 52.93 19.91
N GLY A 375 -12.47 53.74 18.99
CA GLY A 375 -13.13 55.01 19.32
C GLY A 375 -14.40 54.84 20.16
N GLN A 376 -15.14 53.74 20.02
CA GLN A 376 -16.27 53.39 20.90
C GLN A 376 -15.82 52.96 22.31
N CYS A 377 -14.60 52.43 22.44
CA CYS A 377 -13.97 52.08 23.71
C CYS A 377 -13.13 53.22 24.33
N GLY A 378 -12.98 54.36 23.64
CA GLY A 378 -12.22 55.52 24.12
C GLY A 378 -10.70 55.39 24.00
N ALA A 379 -10.22 54.62 23.03
CA ALA A 379 -8.79 54.47 22.68
C ALA A 379 -8.38 55.34 21.47
#